data_AF-A0A9X2FIX1-F1
#
_entry.id   AF-A0A9X2FIX1-F1
#
_cell.length_a   1.000
_cell.length_b   1.000
_cell.length_c   1.000
_cell.angle_alpha   90.00
_cell.angle_beta   90.00
_cell.angle_gamma   90.00
#
_symmetry.space_group_name_H-M   'P 1'
#
loop_
_entity.id
_entity.type
_entity.pdbx_description
1 polymer ?
#
loop_
_entity_poly.entity_id
_entity_poly.type
_entity_poly.pdbx_seq_one_letter_code
_entity_poly.pdbx_strand_id
1 'polypeptide(L)'
;MGGITIFKEKIIQLCQQREIDNIDFIRMTYLFPEGTPNEIDEYLNALVQSAFSIYQTVTKAQVEFKDLKILKNEKASLLLGVIGKDCFINLSVATYYGTQNHNLHIEISSNQGLIEFDPENDKAFTGPNELFDYFEGTKTNKLCMHDFIKAVRE
;
A
#
# COMPACT_ATOMS: atom_id res chain seq x y z
N MET A 1 -17.45 -0.60 8.75
CA MET A 1 -16.68 -1.88 8.80
C MET A 1 -16.62 -2.55 7.42
N GLY A 2 -16.14 -1.87 6.36
CA GLY A 2 -16.23 -2.44 5.00
C GLY A 2 -15.26 -1.95 3.93
N GLY A 3 -14.47 -0.88 4.13
CA GLY A 3 -13.70 -0.28 3.03
C GLY A 3 -12.38 -0.99 2.68
N ILE A 4 -11.61 -1.47 3.67
CA ILE A 4 -10.26 -2.06 3.45
C ILE A 4 -10.32 -3.30 2.55
N THR A 5 -11.36 -4.10 2.77
CA THR A 5 -11.60 -5.37 2.08
C THR A 5 -11.86 -5.15 0.59
N ILE A 6 -12.63 -4.11 0.23
CA ILE A 6 -13.09 -3.88 -1.14
C ILE A 6 -11.96 -3.40 -2.08
N PHE A 7 -11.08 -2.50 -1.61
CA PHE A 7 -9.97 -1.97 -2.44
C PHE A 7 -8.97 -3.06 -2.82
N LYS A 8 -8.48 -3.79 -1.81
CA LYS A 8 -7.54 -4.90 -2.00
C LYS A 8 -8.14 -5.96 -2.93
N GLU A 9 -9.42 -6.27 -2.73
CA GLU A 9 -10.15 -7.22 -3.56
C GLU A 9 -10.24 -6.75 -5.01
N LYS A 10 -10.49 -5.45 -5.28
CA LYS A 10 -10.52 -4.91 -6.65
C LYS A 10 -9.17 -5.09 -7.35
N ILE A 11 -8.07 -4.78 -6.67
CA ILE A 11 -6.72 -4.98 -7.22
C ILE A 11 -6.44 -6.47 -7.48
N ILE A 12 -6.74 -7.33 -6.52
CA ILE A 12 -6.56 -8.78 -6.68
C ILE A 12 -7.41 -9.31 -7.85
N GLN A 13 -8.65 -8.86 -7.97
CA GLN A 13 -9.55 -9.20 -9.08
C GLN A 13 -8.98 -8.73 -10.42
N LEU A 14 -8.44 -7.52 -10.51
CA LEU A 14 -7.80 -7.01 -11.72
C LEU A 14 -6.56 -7.83 -12.10
N CYS A 15 -5.73 -8.21 -11.11
CA CYS A 15 -4.62 -9.13 -11.36
C CYS A 15 -5.12 -10.46 -11.90
N GLN A 16 -6.16 -11.05 -11.30
CA GLN A 16 -6.76 -12.31 -11.75
C GLN A 16 -7.34 -12.22 -13.16
N GLN A 17 -8.08 -11.15 -13.47
CA GLN A 17 -8.69 -10.93 -14.80
C GLN A 17 -7.64 -10.78 -15.90
N ARG A 18 -6.48 -10.23 -15.57
CA ARG A 18 -5.35 -10.05 -16.49
C ARG A 18 -4.35 -11.20 -16.46
N GLU A 19 -4.69 -12.29 -15.75
CA GLU A 19 -3.84 -13.47 -15.58
C GLU A 19 -2.43 -13.12 -15.05
N ILE A 20 -2.34 -12.07 -14.22
CA ILE A 20 -1.11 -11.70 -13.53
C ILE A 20 -0.90 -12.68 -12.39
N ASP A 21 0.18 -13.45 -12.44
CA ASP A 21 0.57 -14.45 -11.44
C ASP A 21 1.93 -14.18 -10.80
N ASN A 22 2.65 -13.17 -11.28
CA ASN A 22 3.87 -12.64 -10.69
C ASN A 22 3.75 -11.12 -10.51
N ILE A 23 4.47 -10.56 -9.54
CA ILE A 23 4.56 -9.10 -9.34
C ILE A 23 6.04 -8.75 -9.20
N ASP A 24 6.50 -7.84 -10.05
CA ASP A 24 7.89 -7.38 -10.08
C ASP A 24 8.05 -6.07 -9.30
N PHE A 25 6.99 -5.26 -9.22
CA PHE A 25 7.02 -3.97 -8.54
C PHE A 25 5.66 -3.60 -7.94
N ILE A 26 5.67 -3.03 -6.73
CA ILE A 26 4.51 -2.42 -6.09
C ILE A 26 4.90 -1.01 -5.63
N ARG A 27 4.19 0.00 -6.12
CA ARG A 27 4.26 1.37 -5.61
C ARG A 27 2.91 1.79 -5.06
N MET A 28 2.93 2.36 -3.86
CA MET A 28 1.75 2.99 -3.27
C MET A 28 2.14 4.33 -2.68
N THR A 29 1.37 5.36 -2.99
CA THR A 29 1.58 6.72 -2.48
C THR A 29 0.30 7.19 -1.84
N TYR A 30 0.36 7.60 -0.58
CA TYR A 30 -0.75 8.20 0.12
C TYR A 30 -0.42 9.62 0.53
N LEU A 31 -1.16 10.58 -0.03
CA LEU A 31 -1.04 11.99 0.29
C LEU A 31 -2.25 12.42 1.11
N PHE A 32 -2.02 13.21 2.15
CA PHE A 32 -3.10 13.74 2.98
C PHE A 32 -2.85 15.19 3.40
N PRO A 33 -3.91 15.94 3.78
CA PRO A 33 -3.77 17.32 4.22
C PRO A 33 -2.87 17.46 5.45
N GLU A 34 -2.25 18.64 5.60
CA GLU A 34 -1.51 18.94 6.82
C GLU A 34 -2.47 19.20 8.00
N GLY A 35 -2.06 18.82 9.20
CA GLY A 35 -2.85 19.02 10.44
C GLY A 35 -3.70 17.81 10.82
N THR A 36 -3.70 16.75 10.03
CA THR A 36 -4.39 15.51 10.37
C THR A 36 -3.64 14.75 11.49
N PRO A 37 -4.28 14.42 12.64
CA PRO A 37 -3.58 13.93 13.82
C PRO A 37 -3.11 12.46 13.68
N ASN A 38 -1.83 12.17 13.96
CA ASN A 38 -1.25 10.82 14.15
C ASN A 38 -1.35 9.83 12.98
N GLU A 39 -0.76 10.14 11.82
CA GLU A 39 -1.17 9.40 10.62
C GLU A 39 -0.06 8.83 9.73
N ILE A 40 1.15 9.39 9.72
CA ILE A 40 2.17 8.96 8.74
C ILE A 40 2.56 7.49 8.95
N ASP A 41 2.91 7.11 10.18
CA ASP A 41 3.35 5.74 10.47
C ASP A 41 2.19 4.73 10.42
N GLU A 42 0.98 5.15 10.80
CA GLU A 42 -0.23 4.32 10.73
C GLU A 42 -0.64 4.04 9.28
N TYR A 43 -0.62 5.05 8.41
CA TYR A 43 -0.87 4.85 6.99
C TYR A 43 0.24 4.08 6.30
N LEU A 44 1.50 4.32 6.67
CA LEU A 44 2.58 3.54 6.08
C LEU A 44 2.42 2.07 6.43
N ASN A 45 2.07 1.77 7.69
CA ASN A 45 1.76 0.41 8.13
C ASN A 45 0.59 -0.19 7.33
N ALA A 46 -0.45 0.59 7.06
CA ALA A 46 -1.58 0.10 6.29
C ALA A 46 -1.25 -0.12 4.80
N LEU A 47 -0.41 0.71 4.19
CA LEU A 47 0.13 0.47 2.84
C LEU A 47 0.97 -0.82 2.81
N VAL A 48 1.82 -1.03 3.82
CA VAL A 48 2.63 -2.25 3.99
C VAL A 48 1.73 -3.49 4.03
N GLN A 49 0.70 -3.49 4.86
CA GLN A 49 -0.25 -4.61 4.97
C GLN A 49 -0.98 -4.87 3.64
N SER A 50 -1.34 -3.80 2.92
CA SER A 50 -2.03 -3.89 1.64
C SER A 50 -1.13 -4.47 0.56
N ALA A 51 0.09 -3.95 0.42
CA ALA A 51 1.09 -4.45 -0.53
C ALA A 51 1.40 -5.93 -0.29
N PHE A 52 1.60 -6.34 0.97
CA PHE A 52 1.89 -7.75 1.28
C PHE A 52 0.71 -8.66 1.01
N SER A 53 -0.49 -8.25 1.39
CA SER A 53 -1.67 -9.07 1.14
C SER A 53 -1.95 -9.22 -0.36
N ILE A 54 -1.73 -8.17 -1.17
CA ILE A 54 -1.81 -8.25 -2.64
C ILE A 54 -0.74 -9.20 -3.17
N TYR A 55 0.53 -9.00 -2.79
CA TYR A 55 1.63 -9.85 -3.23
C TYR A 55 1.37 -11.33 -2.95
N GLN A 56 1.05 -11.67 -1.70
CA GLN A 56 0.78 -13.05 -1.28
C GLN A 56 -0.40 -13.67 -2.02
N THR A 57 -1.47 -12.91 -2.26
CA THR A 57 -2.67 -13.46 -2.90
C THR A 57 -2.45 -13.69 -4.39
N VAL A 58 -1.80 -12.75 -5.07
CA VAL A 58 -1.56 -12.82 -6.52
C VAL A 58 -0.51 -13.88 -6.85
N THR A 59 0.63 -13.83 -6.16
CA THR A 59 1.77 -14.72 -6.45
C THR A 59 1.68 -16.08 -5.77
N LYS A 60 0.78 -16.22 -4.79
CA LYS A 60 0.67 -17.40 -3.90
C LYS A 60 1.99 -17.72 -3.17
N ALA A 61 2.92 -16.77 -3.13
CA ALA A 61 4.21 -16.91 -2.47
C ALA A 61 4.16 -16.42 -1.02
N GLN A 62 5.04 -16.98 -0.18
CA GLN A 62 5.30 -16.40 1.13
C GLN A 62 6.12 -15.11 0.98
N VAL A 63 5.90 -14.17 1.90
CA VAL A 63 6.65 -12.90 1.92
C VAL A 63 7.91 -13.12 2.74
N GLU A 64 9.05 -12.88 2.09
CA GLU A 64 10.35 -12.73 2.74
C GLU A 64 10.80 -11.28 2.58
N PHE A 65 11.43 -10.71 3.60
CA PHE A 65 11.93 -9.33 3.56
C PHE A 65 13.41 -9.32 3.20
N LYS A 66 13.77 -8.53 2.19
CA LYS A 66 15.15 -8.31 1.76
C LYS A 66 15.37 -6.81 1.60
N ASP A 67 16.44 -6.29 2.19
CA ASP A 67 16.90 -4.91 1.99
C ASP A 67 15.83 -3.84 2.24
N LEU A 68 15.08 -3.96 3.34
CA LEU A 68 14.10 -2.95 3.73
C LEU A 68 14.80 -1.69 4.26
N LYS A 69 14.31 -0.52 3.82
CA LYS A 69 14.78 0.77 4.28
C LYS A 69 13.60 1.71 4.49
N ILE A 70 13.53 2.32 5.66
CA ILE A 70 12.60 3.42 5.92
C ILE A 70 13.37 4.74 5.94
N LEU A 71 12.94 5.67 5.09
CA LEU A 71 13.36 7.07 5.06
C LEU A 71 12.20 7.90 5.61
N LYS A 72 12.46 8.72 6.63
CA LYS A 72 11.40 9.53 7.24
C LYS A 72 11.87 10.93 7.60
N ASN A 73 10.94 11.87 7.54
CA ASN A 73 11.05 13.20 8.13
C ASN A 73 9.70 13.56 8.80
N GLU A 74 9.53 14.79 9.25
CA GLU A 74 8.31 15.23 9.94
C GLU A 74 7.04 15.21 9.07
N LYS A 75 7.19 15.17 7.75
CA LYS A 75 6.10 15.31 6.78
C LYS A 75 5.90 14.08 5.91
N ALA A 76 6.84 13.15 5.90
CA ALA A 76 6.76 11.99 5.03
C ALA A 76 7.51 10.79 5.61
N SER A 77 6.98 9.61 5.32
CA SER A 77 7.67 8.34 5.48
C SER A 77 7.64 7.58 4.16
N LEU A 78 8.78 7.03 3.78
CA LEU A 78 8.99 6.24 2.57
C LEU A 78 9.63 4.92 2.98
N LEU A 79 8.98 3.82 2.63
CA LEU A 79 9.55 2.49 2.70
C LEU A 79 9.96 2.03 1.30
N LEU A 80 11.21 1.57 1.20
CA LEU A 80 11.77 0.92 0.03
C LEU A 80 12.28 -0.46 0.41
N GLY A 81 12.29 -1.38 -0.54
CA GLY A 81 13.00 -2.64 -0.36
C GLY A 81 12.56 -3.70 -1.35
N VAL A 82 12.90 -4.94 -1.05
CA VAL A 82 12.56 -6.11 -1.85
C VAL A 82 11.78 -7.10 -1.00
N ILE A 83 10.68 -7.62 -1.55
CA ILE A 83 9.89 -8.69 -0.92
C ILE A 83 9.84 -9.94 -1.79
N GLY A 84 9.75 -11.09 -1.12
CA GLY A 84 9.65 -12.39 -1.76
C GLY A 84 10.87 -12.69 -2.63
N LYS A 85 10.62 -13.16 -3.86
CA LYS A 85 11.69 -13.59 -4.77
C LYS A 85 12.56 -12.40 -5.17
N ASP A 86 11.96 -11.38 -5.81
CA ASP A 86 12.63 -10.17 -6.31
C ASP A 86 11.64 -8.99 -6.53
N CYS A 87 10.52 -8.92 -5.79
CA CYS A 87 9.54 -7.85 -5.98
C CYS A 87 9.99 -6.57 -5.28
N PHE A 88 10.22 -5.51 -6.04
CA PHE A 88 10.56 -4.20 -5.46
C PHE A 88 9.32 -3.52 -4.89
N ILE A 89 9.45 -2.89 -3.72
CA ILE A 89 8.38 -2.10 -3.11
C ILE A 89 8.81 -0.66 -2.88
N ASN A 90 7.88 0.26 -3.13
CA ASN A 90 7.99 1.68 -2.84
C ASN A 90 6.67 2.19 -2.24
N LEU A 91 6.64 2.31 -0.92
CA LEU A 91 5.45 2.71 -0.19
C LEU A 91 5.70 4.06 0.47
N SER A 92 4.96 5.07 0.08
CA SER A 92 5.18 6.44 0.54
C SER A 92 3.91 7.03 1.11
N VAL A 93 4.10 7.78 2.19
CA VAL A 93 3.06 8.52 2.87
C VAL A 93 3.60 9.92 3.11
N ALA A 94 2.86 10.95 2.72
CA ALA A 94 3.28 12.33 2.92
C ALA A 94 2.12 13.27 3.19
N THR A 95 2.38 14.28 4.01
CA THR A 95 1.51 15.45 4.15
C THR A 95 1.81 16.45 3.03
N TYR A 96 0.76 17.04 2.45
CA TYR A 96 0.90 18.00 1.37
C TYR A 96 0.07 19.26 1.61
N TYR A 97 0.74 20.42 1.62
CA TYR A 97 0.15 21.74 1.88
C TYR A 97 -0.90 22.18 0.85
N GLY A 98 -0.89 21.61 -0.35
CA GLY A 98 -1.70 22.05 -1.48
C GLY A 98 -2.97 21.23 -1.72
N THR A 99 -3.25 20.20 -0.92
CA THR A 99 -4.45 19.37 -1.09
C THR A 99 -5.40 19.53 0.10
N GLN A 100 -6.70 19.65 -0.20
CA GLN A 100 -7.75 19.50 0.80
C GLN A 100 -8.26 18.05 0.89
N ASN A 101 -7.81 17.19 -0.02
CA ASN A 101 -8.27 15.82 -0.15
C ASN A 101 -7.14 14.81 0.07
N HIS A 102 -7.54 13.63 0.50
CA HIS A 102 -6.68 12.46 0.54
C HIS A 102 -6.51 11.92 -0.89
N ASN A 103 -5.31 11.48 -1.24
CA ASN A 103 -5.02 10.91 -2.55
C ASN A 103 -4.19 9.63 -2.40
N LEU A 104 -4.74 8.51 -2.87
CA LEU A 104 -4.07 7.22 -2.89
C LEU A 104 -3.76 6.82 -4.34
N HIS A 105 -2.49 6.84 -4.72
CA HIS A 105 -2.03 6.38 -6.01
C HIS A 105 -1.32 5.03 -5.91
N ILE A 106 -1.58 4.12 -6.85
CA ILE A 106 -1.07 2.75 -6.80
C ILE A 106 -0.62 2.31 -8.19
N GLU A 107 0.52 1.63 -8.22
CA GLU A 107 1.06 0.99 -9.39
C GLU A 107 1.50 -0.43 -9.02
N ILE A 108 1.07 -1.40 -9.81
CA ILE A 108 1.52 -2.78 -9.74
C ILE A 108 1.98 -3.19 -11.11
N SER A 109 3.25 -3.58 -11.20
CA SER A 109 3.89 -3.93 -12.46
C SER A 109 4.34 -5.39 -12.42
N SER A 110 4.12 -6.07 -13.53
CA SER A 110 4.65 -7.38 -13.82
C SER A 110 5.09 -7.47 -15.28
N ASN A 111 5.80 -8.54 -15.62
CA ASN A 111 6.06 -8.94 -17.00
C ASN A 111 4.79 -9.13 -17.87
N GLN A 112 3.61 -9.29 -17.25
CA GLN A 112 2.31 -9.47 -17.91
C GLN A 112 1.55 -8.15 -18.09
N GLY A 113 1.99 -7.08 -17.43
CA GLY A 113 1.42 -5.75 -17.65
C GLY A 113 1.48 -4.86 -16.43
N LEU A 114 0.74 -3.76 -16.55
CA LEU A 114 0.69 -2.69 -15.56
C LEU A 114 -0.75 -2.45 -15.10
N ILE A 115 -0.93 -2.41 -13.79
CA ILE A 115 -2.16 -1.96 -13.15
C ILE A 115 -1.84 -0.65 -12.45
N GLU A 116 -2.49 0.41 -12.90
CA GLU A 116 -2.45 1.72 -12.26
C GLU A 116 -3.82 2.05 -11.71
N PHE A 117 -3.82 2.65 -10.52
CA PHE A 117 -5.00 3.23 -9.92
C PHE A 117 -4.70 4.67 -9.51
N ASP A 118 -5.47 5.59 -10.07
CA ASP A 118 -5.42 7.01 -9.78
C ASP A 118 -6.85 7.51 -9.51
N PRO A 119 -7.17 7.91 -8.27
CA PRO A 119 -8.51 8.34 -7.89
C PRO A 119 -8.95 9.63 -8.59
N GLU A 120 -8.04 10.44 -9.14
CA GLU A 120 -8.43 11.61 -9.95
C GLU A 120 -8.99 11.20 -11.32
N ASN A 121 -8.60 10.03 -11.83
CA ASN A 121 -9.03 9.50 -13.13
C ASN A 121 -10.11 8.39 -13.01
N ASP A 122 -10.19 7.70 -11.87
CA ASP A 122 -11.20 6.68 -11.57
C ASP A 122 -12.24 7.24 -10.59
N LYS A 123 -13.35 7.78 -11.13
CA LYS A 123 -14.48 8.40 -10.39
C LYS A 123 -15.16 7.49 -9.35
N ALA A 124 -14.69 6.26 -9.18
CA ALA A 124 -15.21 5.30 -8.22
C ALA A 124 -14.92 5.68 -6.76
N PHE A 125 -14.05 6.66 -6.47
CA PHE A 125 -13.63 6.99 -5.10
C PHE A 125 -13.39 8.50 -4.95
N THR A 126 -14.42 9.25 -4.55
CA THR A 126 -14.38 10.73 -4.52
C THR A 126 -14.80 11.31 -3.16
N GLY A 127 -14.36 10.68 -2.07
CA GLY A 127 -14.63 11.20 -0.73
C GLY A 127 -13.59 10.81 0.33
N PRO A 128 -13.28 11.70 1.30
CA PRO A 128 -12.37 11.40 2.41
C PRO A 128 -12.86 10.22 3.27
N ASN A 129 -14.17 10.06 3.44
CA ASN A 129 -14.74 8.91 4.16
C ASN A 129 -14.62 7.59 3.36
N GLU A 130 -14.54 7.66 2.03
CA GLU A 130 -14.27 6.51 1.14
C GLU A 130 -12.77 6.26 0.94
N LEU A 131 -11.90 6.98 1.62
CA LEU A 131 -10.47 6.66 1.73
C LEU A 131 -10.10 6.27 3.17
N PHE A 132 -11.00 6.51 4.15
CA PHE A 132 -10.77 6.21 5.57
C PHE A 132 -11.61 5.10 6.20
N ASP A 133 -12.83 4.82 5.73
CA ASP A 133 -13.44 3.50 5.96
C ASP A 133 -12.57 2.36 5.38
N TYR A 134 -11.54 2.73 4.59
CA TYR A 134 -10.51 1.93 3.94
C TYR A 134 -9.25 1.73 4.79
N PHE A 135 -9.12 2.40 5.94
CA PHE A 135 -8.01 2.21 6.89
C PHE A 135 -8.44 1.97 8.34
N GLU A 136 -9.63 2.41 8.75
CA GLU A 136 -10.11 2.32 10.15
C GLU A 136 -10.68 0.94 10.56
N GLY A 137 -10.74 -0.04 9.63
CA GLY A 137 -11.42 -1.33 9.83
C GLY A 137 -10.58 -2.52 10.28
N THR A 138 -9.24 -2.44 10.32
CA THR A 138 -8.43 -3.61 10.69
C THR A 138 -8.21 -3.69 12.20
N LYS A 139 -9.01 -4.54 12.86
CA LYS A 139 -8.42 -5.35 13.93
C LYS A 139 -7.36 -6.22 13.26
N THR A 140 -6.12 -5.73 13.33
CA THR A 140 -4.91 -6.36 12.78
C THR A 140 -4.91 -7.85 13.08
N ASN A 141 -5.02 -8.69 12.05
CA ASN A 141 -4.45 -10.02 12.14
C ASN A 141 -2.94 -9.82 12.23
N LYS A 142 -2.35 -10.24 13.35
CA LYS A 142 -0.92 -10.10 13.72
C LYS A 142 0.08 -10.74 12.74
N LEU A 143 -0.33 -11.15 11.56
CA LEU A 143 0.50 -11.88 10.62
C LEU A 143 1.54 -10.94 9.97
N CYS A 144 2.81 -11.29 10.19
CA CYS A 144 4.08 -10.68 9.74
C CYS A 144 4.51 -9.31 10.29
N MET A 145 3.69 -8.63 11.10
CA MET A 145 4.08 -7.31 11.63
C MET A 145 5.32 -7.35 12.54
N HIS A 146 5.48 -8.44 13.31
CA HIS A 146 6.64 -8.65 14.16
C HIS A 146 7.93 -8.80 13.32
N ASP A 147 7.86 -9.56 12.23
CA ASP A 147 8.99 -9.81 11.32
C ASP A 147 9.35 -8.56 10.51
N PHE A 148 8.34 -7.78 10.10
CA PHE A 148 8.53 -6.48 9.47
C PHE A 148 9.21 -5.48 10.40
N ILE A 149 8.71 -5.31 11.64
CA ILE A 149 9.33 -4.41 12.62
C ILE A 149 10.78 -4.83 12.92
N LYS A 150 11.05 -6.14 12.96
CA LYS A 150 12.41 -6.66 13.15
C LYS A 150 13.30 -6.36 11.93
N ALA A 151 12.84 -6.67 10.71
CA ALA A 151 13.58 -6.49 9.47
C ALA A 151 13.91 -5.01 9.16
N VAL A 152 13.14 -4.06 9.69
CA VAL A 152 13.37 -2.63 9.53
C VAL A 152 14.33 -2.05 10.59
N ARG A 153 14.53 -2.75 11.72
CA ARG A 153 15.32 -2.26 12.87
C ARG A 153 16.75 -2.82 12.94
N GLU A 154 17.07 -3.86 12.17
CA GLU A 154 18.41 -4.43 12.01
C GLU A 154 19.16 -3.73 10.87
#